data_AF-A0A4R2P9U7-F1
#
_entry.id   AF-A0A4R2P9U7-F1
#
_cell.length_a   1.000
_cell.length_b   1.000
_cell.length_c   1.000
_cell.angle_alpha   90.00
_cell.angle_beta   90.00
_cell.angle_gamma   90.00
#
_symmetry.space_group_name_H-M   'P 1'
#
loop_
_entity.id
_entity.type
_entity.pdbx_description
1 polymer ?
#
loop_
_entity_poly.entity_id
_entity_poly.type
_entity_poly.pdbx_seq_one_letter_code
_entity_poly.pdbx_strand_id
1 'polypeptide(L)'
;MVDSSWGQPPAPRGEIGAPRGERAAERARTAAERIAARATATGERLAARAAARAREAEERERARAAAQRHRGSGRRDVVREQRDTSGYAMVVDAARIRALAERGASVAGLAAVFGRAEEEIRRVLDGTD
;
A
#
# COMPACT_ATOMS: atom_id res chain seq x y z
N MET A 1 6.09 -4.90 -86.09
CA MET A 1 7.01 -5.99 -85.67
C MET A 1 6.85 -6.16 -84.17
N VAL A 2 6.19 -7.24 -83.77
CA VAL A 2 6.06 -7.72 -82.40
C VAL A 2 7.07 -8.85 -82.27
N ASP A 3 7.90 -8.88 -81.21
CA ASP A 3 8.15 -10.12 -80.46
C ASP A 3 8.97 -9.95 -79.17
N SER A 4 8.83 -10.96 -78.30
CA SER A 4 9.56 -11.27 -77.05
C SER A 4 9.07 -10.55 -75.78
N SER A 5 7.94 -10.92 -75.16
CA SER A 5 7.69 -12.18 -74.42
C SER A 5 8.75 -12.49 -73.34
N TRP A 6 8.80 -11.66 -72.29
CA TRP A 6 9.45 -12.03 -71.04
C TRP A 6 8.68 -13.17 -70.40
N GLY A 7 9.23 -14.37 -70.56
CA GLY A 7 8.66 -15.65 -70.13
C GLY A 7 8.39 -15.73 -68.63
N GLN A 8 7.13 -15.55 -68.26
CA GLN A 8 6.60 -16.14 -67.04
C GLN A 8 5.90 -17.44 -67.44
N PRO A 9 6.34 -18.61 -66.95
CA PRO A 9 5.63 -19.85 -67.21
C PRO A 9 4.19 -19.71 -66.68
N PRO A 10 3.18 -20.23 -67.40
CA PRO A 10 1.82 -20.21 -66.88
C PRO A 10 1.82 -20.94 -65.53
N ALA A 11 1.33 -20.26 -64.49
CA ALA A 11 1.10 -20.89 -63.20
C ALA A 11 0.33 -22.20 -63.43
N PRO A 12 0.71 -23.31 -62.77
CA PRO A 12 0.04 -24.57 -62.97
C PRO A 12 -1.46 -24.39 -62.74
N ARG A 13 -2.24 -24.53 -63.82
CA ARG A 13 -3.69 -24.61 -63.73
C ARG A 13 -4.02 -25.96 -63.12
N GLY A 14 -4.49 -25.92 -61.88
CA GLY A 14 -5.18 -27.02 -61.26
C GLY A 14 -4.44 -27.60 -60.06
N GLU A 15 -4.69 -27.01 -58.91
CA GLU A 15 -5.26 -27.85 -57.87
C GLU A 15 -6.72 -27.43 -57.75
N ILE A 16 -7.61 -28.38 -58.03
CA ILE A 16 -9.04 -28.25 -57.79
C ILE A 16 -9.17 -28.00 -56.29
N GLY A 17 -9.26 -26.73 -55.91
CA GLY A 17 -9.30 -26.33 -54.51
C GLY A 17 -10.43 -27.08 -53.81
N ALA A 18 -10.11 -27.61 -52.62
CA ALA A 18 -10.99 -28.40 -51.78
C ALA A 18 -12.46 -27.90 -51.88
N PRO A 19 -13.44 -28.80 -52.06
CA PRO A 19 -14.84 -28.45 -52.22
C PRO A 19 -15.26 -27.45 -51.13
N ARG A 20 -16.14 -26.50 -51.45
CA ARG A 20 -16.55 -25.41 -50.53
C ARG A 20 -16.90 -25.90 -49.11
N GLY A 21 -17.39 -27.13 -48.97
CA GLY A 21 -17.65 -27.80 -47.69
C GLY A 21 -16.39 -28.13 -46.87
N GLU A 22 -15.30 -28.58 -47.49
CA GLU A 22 -14.04 -28.89 -46.79
C GLU A 22 -13.37 -27.62 -46.26
N ARG A 23 -13.37 -26.53 -47.03
CA ARG A 23 -12.89 -25.22 -46.58
C ARG A 23 -13.75 -24.63 -45.46
N ALA A 24 -15.06 -24.90 -45.46
CA ALA A 24 -15.94 -24.51 -44.36
C ALA A 24 -15.63 -25.33 -43.09
N ALA A 25 -15.41 -26.63 -43.23
CA ALA A 25 -15.05 -27.52 -42.13
C ALA A 25 -13.67 -27.19 -41.53
N GLU A 26 -12.69 -26.82 -42.34
CA GLU A 26 -11.37 -26.37 -41.89
C GLU A 26 -11.43 -25.04 -41.14
N ARG A 27 -12.22 -24.07 -41.63
CA ARG A 27 -12.47 -22.82 -40.89
C ARG A 27 -13.21 -23.05 -39.58
N ALA A 28 -14.16 -23.98 -39.54
CA ALA A 28 -14.86 -24.35 -38.30
C ALA A 28 -13.89 -24.98 -37.29
N ARG A 29 -12.99 -25.87 -37.74
CA ARG A 29 -11.95 -26.47 -36.89
C ARG A 29 -10.99 -25.43 -36.32
N THR A 30 -10.43 -24.56 -37.17
CA THR A 30 -9.54 -23.48 -36.71
C THR A 30 -10.24 -22.43 -35.84
N ALA A 31 -11.55 -22.22 -36.01
CA ALA A 31 -12.35 -21.37 -35.12
C ALA A 31 -12.56 -22.05 -33.76
N ALA A 32 -12.87 -23.35 -33.73
CA ALA A 32 -13.02 -24.12 -32.50
C ALA A 32 -11.70 -24.17 -31.69
N GLU A 33 -10.57 -24.38 -32.37
CA GLU A 33 -9.24 -24.33 -31.76
C GLU A 33 -8.95 -22.96 -31.12
N ARG A 34 -9.26 -21.87 -31.83
CA ARG A 34 -9.11 -20.50 -31.31
C ARG A 34 -9.99 -20.24 -30.09
N ILE A 35 -11.22 -20.78 -30.07
CA ILE A 35 -12.13 -20.66 -28.92
C ILE A 35 -11.57 -21.44 -27.74
N ALA A 36 -11.09 -22.67 -27.95
CA ALA A 36 -10.47 -23.49 -26.91
C ALA A 36 -9.19 -22.83 -26.34
N ALA A 37 -8.34 -22.27 -27.20
CA ALA A 37 -7.14 -21.52 -26.81
C ALA A 37 -7.47 -20.26 -26.00
N ARG A 38 -8.58 -19.57 -26.32
CA ARG A 38 -9.03 -18.43 -25.52
C ARG A 38 -9.56 -18.87 -24.17
N ALA A 39 -10.36 -19.94 -24.13
CA ALA A 39 -10.94 -20.46 -22.88
C ALA A 39 -9.84 -20.88 -21.89
N THR A 40 -8.82 -21.60 -22.37
CA THR A 40 -7.63 -21.97 -21.58
C THR A 40 -6.88 -20.74 -21.07
N ALA A 41 -6.53 -19.79 -21.96
CA ALA A 41 -5.85 -18.56 -21.56
C ALA A 41 -6.65 -17.71 -20.55
N THR A 42 -7.98 -17.67 -20.67
CA THR A 42 -8.81 -17.00 -19.65
C THR A 42 -8.83 -17.75 -18.32
N GLY A 43 -8.87 -19.09 -18.36
CA GLY A 43 -8.80 -19.93 -17.17
C GLY A 43 -7.49 -19.72 -16.40
N GLU A 44 -6.36 -19.72 -17.11
CA GLU A 44 -5.03 -19.46 -16.54
C GLU A 44 -4.93 -18.07 -15.92
N ARG A 45 -5.44 -17.03 -16.58
CA ARG A 45 -5.46 -15.66 -16.02
C ARG A 45 -6.31 -15.57 -14.76
N LEU A 46 -7.45 -16.25 -14.72
CA LEU A 46 -8.32 -16.27 -13.54
C LEU A 46 -7.65 -17.04 -12.39
N ALA A 47 -7.02 -18.18 -12.68
CA ALA A 47 -6.26 -18.96 -11.70
C ALA A 47 -5.10 -18.15 -11.11
N ALA A 48 -4.32 -17.46 -11.95
CA ALA A 48 -3.23 -16.60 -11.52
C ALA A 48 -3.73 -15.45 -10.62
N ARG A 49 -4.85 -14.81 -10.98
CA ARG A 49 -5.48 -13.76 -10.15
C ARG A 49 -5.98 -14.32 -8.81
N ALA A 50 -6.58 -15.51 -8.80
CA ALA A 50 -7.04 -16.16 -7.57
C ALA A 50 -5.86 -16.48 -6.65
N ALA A 51 -4.78 -17.03 -7.19
CA ALA A 51 -3.55 -17.33 -6.44
C ALA A 51 -2.91 -16.05 -5.86
N ALA A 52 -2.87 -14.95 -6.62
CA ALA A 52 -2.36 -13.67 -6.13
C ALA A 52 -3.20 -13.14 -4.95
N ARG A 53 -4.54 -13.15 -5.08
CA ARG A 53 -5.43 -12.72 -3.99
C ARG A 53 -5.31 -13.59 -2.74
N ALA A 54 -5.14 -14.91 -2.91
CA ALA A 54 -4.94 -15.83 -1.78
C ALA A 54 -3.65 -15.48 -1.01
N ARG A 55 -2.54 -15.25 -1.72
CA ARG A 55 -1.27 -14.81 -1.11
C ARG A 55 -1.42 -13.48 -0.35
N GLU A 56 -2.05 -12.48 -0.95
CA GLU A 56 -2.32 -11.20 -0.26
C GLU A 56 -3.25 -11.35 0.95
N ALA A 57 -4.20 -12.28 0.92
CA ALA A 57 -5.08 -12.56 2.05
C ALA A 57 -4.30 -13.20 3.20
N GLU A 58 -3.46 -14.19 2.91
CA GLU A 58 -2.56 -14.82 3.88
C GLU A 58 -1.60 -13.80 4.51
N GLU A 59 -0.98 -12.93 3.72
CA GLU A 59 -0.10 -11.87 4.21
C GLU A 59 -0.84 -10.90 5.13
N ARG A 60 -2.05 -10.48 4.73
CA ARG A 60 -2.91 -9.62 5.56
C ARG A 60 -3.33 -10.30 6.85
N GLU A 61 -3.63 -11.60 6.81
CA GLU A 61 -3.98 -12.36 8.01
C GLU A 61 -2.79 -12.49 8.95
N ARG A 62 -1.60 -12.81 8.44
CA ARG A 62 -0.35 -12.85 9.23
C ARG A 62 -0.05 -11.50 9.87
N ALA A 63 -0.20 -10.41 9.12
CA ALA A 63 -0.02 -9.06 9.65
C ALA A 63 -1.04 -8.72 10.73
N ARG A 64 -2.32 -9.08 10.55
CA ARG A 64 -3.37 -8.92 11.56
C ARG A 64 -3.09 -9.74 12.81
N ALA A 65 -2.69 -11.00 12.67
CA ALA A 65 -2.35 -11.87 13.77
C ALA A 65 -1.13 -11.35 14.56
N ALA A 66 -0.11 -10.81 13.88
CA ALA A 66 1.04 -10.17 14.52
C ALA A 66 0.62 -8.88 15.27
N ALA A 67 -0.19 -8.02 14.65
CA ALA A 67 -0.72 -6.82 15.28
C ALA A 67 -1.64 -7.14 16.48
N GLN A 68 -2.43 -8.21 16.39
CA GLN A 68 -3.29 -8.66 17.48
C GLN A 68 -2.48 -9.29 18.63
N ARG A 69 -1.39 -10.00 18.34
CA ARG A 69 -0.44 -10.45 19.38
C ARG A 69 0.23 -9.26 20.09
N HIS A 70 0.59 -8.20 19.36
CA HIS A 70 1.10 -6.97 19.97
C HIS A 70 0.06 -6.20 20.80
N ARG A 71 -1.23 -6.24 20.44
CA ARG A 71 -2.32 -5.57 21.19
C ARG A 71 -3.02 -6.44 22.25
N GLY A 72 -2.85 -7.76 22.19
CA GLY A 72 -3.59 -8.74 22.98
C GLY A 72 -3.07 -8.97 24.40
N SER A 73 -1.90 -8.46 24.74
CA SER A 73 -1.32 -8.59 26.09
C SER A 73 -1.83 -7.53 27.09
N GLY A 74 -2.98 -6.91 26.83
CA GLY A 74 -3.52 -5.82 27.66
C GLY A 74 -4.79 -6.16 28.45
N ARG A 75 -5.41 -7.33 28.23
CA ARG A 75 -6.56 -7.81 29.01
C ARG A 75 -6.16 -9.00 29.89
N ARG A 76 -5.21 -8.76 30.79
CA ARG A 76 -5.16 -9.45 32.07
C ARG A 76 -5.49 -8.38 33.08
N ASP A 77 -6.70 -8.36 33.60
CA ASP A 77 -7.07 -7.76 34.89
C ASP A 77 -6.10 -6.67 35.37
N VAL A 78 -5.88 -5.62 34.56
CA VAL A 78 -5.03 -4.53 34.96
C VAL A 78 -5.93 -3.71 35.85
N VAL A 79 -5.96 -4.08 37.12
CA VAL A 79 -6.30 -3.15 38.18
C VAL A 79 -5.31 -2.01 37.99
N ARG A 80 -5.75 -0.96 37.28
CA ARG A 80 -5.04 0.31 37.26
C ARG A 80 -5.19 0.82 38.68
N GLU A 81 -4.25 0.46 39.54
CA GLU A 81 -4.05 1.20 40.78
C GLU A 81 -3.91 2.67 40.38
N GLN A 82 -4.89 3.46 40.81
CA GLN A 82 -4.83 4.89 40.63
C GLN A 82 -3.66 5.35 41.47
N ARG A 83 -2.52 5.61 40.82
CA ARG A 83 -1.36 6.18 41.49
C ARG A 83 -1.80 7.52 42.05
N ASP A 84 -1.81 7.62 43.38
CA ASP A 84 -2.01 8.90 44.03
C ASP A 84 -0.81 9.79 43.71
N THR A 85 -1.04 10.76 42.81
CA THR A 85 -0.04 11.71 42.37
C THR A 85 -0.11 13.03 43.14
N SER A 86 -0.95 13.13 44.17
CA SER A 86 -1.11 14.35 44.96
C SER A 86 0.19 14.81 45.62
N GLY A 87 1.13 13.89 45.88
CA GLY A 87 2.43 14.18 46.46
C GLY A 87 3.57 14.47 45.46
N TYR A 88 3.36 14.38 44.15
CA TYR A 88 4.45 14.72 43.20
C TYR A 88 4.59 16.25 43.12
N ALA A 89 5.73 16.75 43.59
CA ALA A 89 6.12 18.13 43.31
C ALA A 89 6.55 18.24 41.85
N MET A 90 5.91 19.14 41.09
CA MET A 90 6.41 19.58 39.80
C MET A 90 7.71 20.35 40.05
N VAL A 91 8.85 19.70 39.77
CA VAL A 91 10.16 20.39 39.78
C VAL A 91 10.19 21.32 38.57
N VAL A 92 10.03 22.61 38.84
CA VAL A 92 10.19 23.66 37.85
C VAL A 92 11.69 23.89 37.68
N ASP A 93 12.23 23.47 36.54
CA ASP A 93 13.63 23.65 36.21
C ASP A 93 13.85 25.06 35.62
N ALA A 94 14.70 25.85 36.28
CA ALA A 94 15.10 27.18 35.81
C ALA A 94 15.72 27.13 34.40
N ALA A 95 16.47 26.07 34.06
CA ALA A 95 17.03 25.90 32.73
C ALA A 95 15.93 25.70 31.69
N ARG A 96 14.86 24.98 32.04
CA ARG A 96 13.69 24.80 31.17
C ARG A 96 12.91 26.10 30.96
N ILE A 97 12.77 26.93 31.98
CA ILE A 97 12.15 28.27 31.85
C ILE A 97 12.95 29.11 30.86
N ARG A 98 14.27 29.20 31.03
CA ARG A 98 15.16 29.96 30.14
C ARG A 98 15.09 29.45 28.70
N ALA A 99 15.18 28.14 28.50
CA ALA A 99 15.11 27.53 27.17
C ALA A 99 13.77 27.77 26.44
N LEU A 100 12.65 27.88 27.17
CA LEU A 100 11.37 28.21 26.57
C LEU A 100 11.24 29.70 26.25
N ALA A 101 11.80 30.57 27.10
CA ALA A 101 11.86 32.01 26.82
C ALA A 101 12.71 32.32 25.58
N GLU A 102 13.86 31.65 25.42
CA GLU A 102 14.69 31.72 24.21
C GLU A 102 13.94 31.31 22.94
N ARG A 103 12.97 30.40 23.05
CA ARG A 103 12.09 29.96 21.95
C ARG A 103 10.91 30.91 21.69
N GLY A 104 10.84 32.03 22.41
CA GLY A 104 9.81 33.05 22.24
C GLY A 104 8.55 32.84 23.08
N ALA A 105 8.59 32.01 24.14
CA ALA A 105 7.49 31.93 25.08
C ALA A 105 7.36 33.23 25.88
N SER A 106 6.12 33.73 26.04
CA SER A 106 5.85 34.92 26.85
C SER A 106 5.90 34.61 28.34
N VAL A 107 6.26 35.60 29.16
CA VAL A 107 6.27 35.48 30.63
C VAL A 107 4.91 35.03 31.17
N ALA A 108 3.82 35.61 30.66
CA ALA A 108 2.45 35.22 31.04
C ALA A 108 2.13 33.76 30.67
N GLY A 109 2.58 33.29 29.51
CA GLY A 109 2.40 31.90 29.08
C GLY A 109 3.17 30.91 29.96
N LEU A 110 4.40 31.27 30.34
CA LEU A 110 5.22 30.47 31.25
C LEU A 110 4.60 30.42 32.66
N ALA A 111 4.16 31.56 33.19
CA ALA A 111 3.49 31.65 34.48
C ALA A 111 2.23 30.78 34.54
N ALA A 112 1.39 30.82 33.48
CA ALA A 112 0.19 30.00 33.39
C ALA A 112 0.48 28.49 33.34
N VAL A 113 1.52 28.07 32.60
CA VAL A 113 1.88 26.64 32.45
C VAL A 113 2.55 26.09 33.71
N PHE A 114 3.41 26.87 34.36
CA PHE A 114 4.13 26.45 35.55
C PHE A 114 3.38 26.74 36.85
N GLY A 115 2.24 27.46 36.79
CA GLY A 115 1.45 27.82 37.97
C GLY A 115 2.19 28.74 38.94
N ARG A 116 3.06 29.61 38.43
CA ARG A 116 3.88 30.55 39.21
C ARG A 116 3.48 32.00 38.92
N ALA A 117 3.84 32.90 39.82
CA ALA A 117 3.66 34.33 39.59
C ALA A 117 4.59 34.80 38.46
N GLU A 118 4.16 35.80 37.68
CA GLU A 118 5.00 36.35 36.61
C GLU A 118 6.31 36.93 37.15
N GLU A 119 6.30 37.50 38.35
CA GLU A 119 7.47 38.05 39.04
C GLU A 119 8.50 36.97 39.39
N GLU A 120 8.06 35.75 39.64
CA GLU A 120 8.93 34.61 39.90
C GLU A 120 9.60 34.13 38.61
N ILE A 121 8.83 34.06 37.52
CA ILE A 121 9.38 33.76 36.19
C ILE A 121 10.41 34.83 35.77
N ARG A 122 10.13 36.12 36.01
CA ARG A 122 11.09 37.21 35.73
C ARG A 122 12.38 37.02 36.52
N ARG A 123 12.31 36.73 37.82
CA ARG A 123 13.50 36.48 38.66
C ARG A 123 14.38 35.33 38.14
N VAL A 124 13.75 34.23 37.70
CA VAL A 124 14.44 33.08 37.10
C VAL A 124 15.15 33.46 35.79
N LEU A 125 14.52 34.31 34.97
CA LEU A 125 15.08 34.79 33.70
C LEU A 125 16.21 35.80 33.93
N ASP A 126 16.09 36.65 34.95
CA ASP A 126 17.12 37.61 35.36
C ASP A 126 18.30 36.93 36.10
N GLY A 127 18.17 35.64 36.42
CA GLY A 127 19.21 34.85 37.10
C GLY A 127 19.39 35.22 38.58
N THR A 128 18.34 35.72 39.22
CA THR A 128 18.34 36.19 40.62
C THR A 128 17.74 35.16 41.59
N ASP A 129 17.63 33.91 41.16
CA ASP A 129 17.05 32.77 41.88
C ASP A 129 18.10 31.67 42.12
#